data_AF-A0A537ZHG4-F1
#
_entry.id   AF-A0A537ZHG4-F1
#
_cell.length_a   1.000
_cell.length_b   1.000
_cell.length_c   1.000
_cell.angle_alpha   90.00
_cell.angle_beta   90.00
_cell.angle_gamma   90.00
#
_symmetry.space_group_name_H-M   'P 1'
#
loop_
_entity.id
_entity.type
_entity.pdbx_description
1 polymer ?
#
loop_
_entity_poly.entity_id
_entity_poly.type
_entity_poly.pdbx_seq_one_letter_code
_entity_poly.pdbx_strand_id
1 'polypeptide(L)'
;MTTTESPRRGDVVIITGPPGVGKSTVARDLAQRFDPAVYIESDWFFHAIVTGNAVVMRAVADVAARFALGGYTVVVDGIVGPWFVPVFRGTLEPLGITLHYAVLQAAAGVTLSRARNREGLADAEVIAQLHAQFADLGEFTNYAVDTDERDVTTTVEGVSSRLREGSLRLPAAGNSGRATPDH
;
A
#
# COMPACT_ATOMS: atom_id res chain seq x y z
N MET A 1 -30.14 2.22 29.08
CA MET A 1 -29.48 2.99 28.01
C MET A 1 -28.19 2.28 27.66
N THR A 2 -28.23 1.37 26.68
CA THR A 2 -27.03 0.79 26.07
C THR A 2 -26.54 1.77 25.03
N THR A 3 -25.41 2.43 25.30
CA THR A 3 -24.67 3.17 24.29
C THR A 3 -24.29 2.17 23.19
N THR A 4 -24.93 2.27 22.03
CA THR A 4 -24.51 1.50 20.86
C THR A 4 -23.17 2.09 20.41
N GLU A 5 -22.06 1.57 20.96
CA GLU A 5 -20.73 1.83 20.40
C GLU A 5 -20.79 1.29 18.97
N SER A 6 -20.79 2.21 18.00
CA SER A 6 -20.68 1.81 16.59
C SER A 6 -19.40 0.97 16.48
N PRO A 7 -19.44 -0.22 15.88
CA PRO A 7 -18.29 -1.09 15.82
C PRO A 7 -17.11 -0.30 15.25
N ARG A 8 -16.02 -0.20 16.02
CA ARG A 8 -14.81 0.48 15.58
C ARG A 8 -14.30 -0.23 14.33
N ARG A 9 -14.33 0.46 13.21
CA ARG A 9 -13.74 0.00 11.96
C ARG A 9 -12.23 0.12 12.06
N GLY A 10 -11.52 -0.84 11.50
CA GLY A 10 -10.09 -0.74 11.33
C GLY A 10 -9.72 0.11 10.12
N ASP A 11 -8.46 0.50 10.05
CA ASP A 11 -7.89 1.26 8.94
C ASP A 11 -7.23 0.32 7.93
N VAL A 12 -7.08 0.79 6.68
CA VAL A 12 -6.27 0.12 5.67
C VAL A 12 -4.97 0.91 5.47
N VAL A 13 -3.84 0.22 5.53
CA VAL A 13 -2.50 0.77 5.32
C VAL A 13 -1.87 0.08 4.11
N ILE A 14 -1.58 0.83 3.06
CA ILE A 14 -0.84 0.33 1.89
C ILE A 14 0.64 0.62 2.10
N ILE A 15 1.46 -0.42 2.10
CA ILE A 15 2.92 -0.34 2.05
C ILE A 15 3.35 -0.72 0.63
N THR A 16 3.89 0.25 -0.09
CA THR A 16 4.31 0.07 -1.47
C THR A 16 5.71 0.62 -1.73
N GLY A 17 6.16 0.63 -2.97
CA GLY A 17 7.50 0.99 -3.39
C GLY A 17 8.07 0.02 -4.42
N PRO A 18 9.23 0.35 -5.00
CA PRO A 18 9.78 -0.43 -6.10
C PRO A 18 10.23 -1.83 -5.65
N PRO A 19 10.38 -2.79 -6.57
CA PRO A 19 10.91 -4.12 -6.25
C PRO A 19 12.28 -4.02 -5.53
N GLY A 20 12.48 -4.83 -4.49
CA GLY A 20 13.74 -4.88 -3.73
C GLY A 20 13.87 -3.87 -2.58
N VAL A 21 12.90 -2.98 -2.36
CA VAL A 21 12.94 -1.97 -1.27
C VAL A 21 12.62 -2.52 0.13
N GLY A 22 12.12 -3.75 0.23
CA GLY A 22 11.82 -4.38 1.53
C GLY A 22 10.38 -4.21 2.03
N LYS A 23 9.43 -3.90 1.13
CA LYS A 23 7.99 -3.75 1.44
C LYS A 23 7.44 -4.88 2.31
N SER A 24 7.62 -6.13 1.90
CA SER A 24 7.08 -7.30 2.60
C SER A 24 7.61 -7.47 4.01
N THR A 25 8.87 -7.12 4.25
CA THR A 25 9.45 -7.15 5.59
C THR A 25 8.83 -6.06 6.46
N VAL A 26 8.82 -4.81 5.98
CA VAL A 26 8.25 -3.68 6.72
C VAL A 26 6.76 -3.87 6.97
N ALA A 27 5.99 -4.33 5.99
CA ALA A 27 4.56 -4.54 6.08
C ALA A 27 4.20 -5.66 7.07
N ARG A 28 4.94 -6.77 7.08
CA ARG A 28 4.73 -7.86 8.03
C ARG A 28 5.04 -7.43 9.46
N ASP A 29 6.16 -6.76 9.68
CA ASP A 29 6.56 -6.27 11.01
C ASP A 29 5.63 -5.15 11.49
N LEU A 30 5.15 -4.31 10.58
CA LEU A 30 4.16 -3.28 10.88
C LEU A 30 2.82 -3.90 11.29
N ALA A 31 2.34 -4.94 10.59
CA ALA A 31 1.08 -5.60 10.91
C ALA A 31 1.06 -6.18 12.33
N GLN A 32 2.20 -6.66 12.82
CA GLN A 32 2.34 -7.19 14.19
C GLN A 32 2.18 -6.13 15.29
N ARG A 33 2.16 -4.83 14.93
CA ARG A 33 1.96 -3.73 15.89
C ARG A 33 0.49 -3.40 16.15
N PHE A 34 -0.43 -4.07 15.46
CA PHE A 34 -1.86 -3.86 15.59
C PHE A 34 -2.54 -5.13 16.12
N ASP A 35 -3.64 -4.95 16.85
CA ASP A 35 -4.48 -6.04 17.33
C ASP A 35 -5.96 -5.60 17.32
N PRO A 36 -6.84 -6.23 16.50
CA PRO A 36 -6.54 -7.29 15.54
C PRO A 36 -5.99 -6.74 14.21
N ALA A 37 -5.20 -7.56 13.49
CA ALA A 37 -4.54 -7.16 12.23
C ALA A 37 -4.57 -8.24 11.14
N VAL A 38 -4.55 -7.82 9.88
CA VAL A 38 -4.39 -8.69 8.70
C VAL A 38 -3.28 -8.16 7.81
N TYR A 39 -2.37 -9.04 7.40
CA TYR A 39 -1.38 -8.76 6.35
C TYR A 39 -1.84 -9.40 5.04
N ILE A 40 -1.87 -8.61 3.97
CA ILE A 40 -2.23 -9.06 2.61
C ILE A 40 -1.03 -8.83 1.69
N GLU A 41 -0.42 -9.91 1.22
CA GLU A 41 0.58 -9.84 0.14
C GLU A 41 -0.13 -9.82 -1.21
N SER A 42 -0.22 -8.63 -1.81
CA SER A 42 -0.94 -8.40 -3.06
C SER A 42 -0.10 -8.75 -4.30
N ASP A 43 1.22 -8.81 -4.18
CA ASP A 43 2.11 -9.14 -5.31
C ASP A 43 1.88 -10.58 -5.83
N TRP A 44 1.40 -11.49 -4.96
CA TRP A 44 1.03 -12.85 -5.36
C TRP A 44 -0.08 -12.88 -6.42
N PHE A 45 -1.00 -11.90 -6.40
CA PHE A 45 -2.10 -11.87 -7.36
C PHE A 45 -1.60 -11.62 -8.79
N PHE A 46 -0.44 -10.99 -9.00
CA PHE A 46 0.13 -10.81 -10.34
C PHE A 46 0.55 -12.13 -11.00
N HIS A 47 0.87 -13.18 -10.22
CA HIS A 47 1.17 -14.50 -10.77
C HIS A 47 -0.07 -15.22 -11.32
N ALA A 48 -1.28 -14.75 -10.98
CA ALA A 48 -2.55 -15.31 -11.43
C ALA A 48 -3.16 -14.55 -12.63
N ILE A 49 -2.49 -13.51 -13.15
CA ILE A 49 -3.07 -12.61 -14.18
C ILE A 49 -2.63 -13.01 -15.58
N VAL A 50 -3.61 -13.01 -16.50
CA VAL A 50 -3.39 -13.04 -17.96
C VAL A 50 -3.69 -11.67 -18.59
N THR A 51 -4.72 -10.94 -18.13
CA THR A 51 -4.99 -9.51 -18.43
C THR A 51 -5.85 -8.86 -17.30
N GLY A 52 -5.80 -7.52 -17.13
CA GLY A 52 -6.76 -6.77 -16.30
C GLY A 52 -6.38 -6.42 -14.85
N ASN A 53 -5.24 -5.75 -14.63
CA ASN A 53 -4.69 -5.44 -13.29
C ASN A 53 -5.64 -4.65 -12.36
N ALA A 54 -6.53 -3.81 -12.89
CA ALA A 54 -7.45 -3.01 -12.07
C ALA A 54 -8.54 -3.86 -11.38
N VAL A 55 -9.00 -4.95 -12.01
CA VAL A 55 -10.00 -5.86 -11.40
C VAL A 55 -9.38 -6.59 -10.22
N VAL A 56 -8.13 -7.02 -10.34
CA VAL A 56 -7.39 -7.64 -9.24
C VAL A 56 -7.19 -6.67 -8.08
N MET A 57 -6.75 -5.44 -8.36
CA MET A 57 -6.59 -4.44 -7.30
C MET A 57 -7.91 -4.09 -6.62
N ARG A 58 -9.02 -4.12 -7.34
CA ARG A 58 -10.36 -3.99 -6.75
C ARG A 58 -10.68 -5.16 -5.82
N ALA A 59 -10.40 -6.41 -6.24
CA ALA A 59 -10.61 -7.57 -5.39
C ALA A 59 -9.76 -7.50 -4.11
N VAL A 60 -8.50 -7.05 -4.20
CA VAL A 60 -7.65 -6.80 -3.02
C VAL A 60 -8.27 -5.74 -2.11
N ALA A 61 -8.75 -4.62 -2.68
CA ALA A 61 -9.41 -3.57 -1.92
C ALA A 61 -10.71 -4.07 -1.25
N ASP A 62 -11.49 -4.92 -1.91
CA ASP A 62 -12.73 -5.49 -1.36
C ASP A 62 -12.45 -6.45 -0.19
N VAL A 63 -11.39 -7.26 -0.30
CA VAL A 63 -10.92 -8.12 0.80
C VAL A 63 -10.45 -7.27 1.98
N ALA A 64 -9.64 -6.24 1.74
CA ALA A 64 -9.18 -5.32 2.77
C ALA A 64 -10.37 -4.61 3.45
N ALA A 65 -11.34 -4.15 2.66
CA ALA A 65 -12.56 -3.54 3.16
C ALA A 65 -13.31 -4.48 4.10
N ARG A 66 -13.44 -5.77 3.74
CA ARG A 66 -14.18 -6.73 4.55
C ARG A 66 -13.58 -6.94 5.92
N PHE A 67 -12.25 -7.03 6.02
CA PHE A 67 -11.54 -7.13 7.30
C PHE A 67 -11.61 -5.84 8.11
N ALA A 68 -11.43 -4.68 7.48
CA ALA A 68 -11.53 -3.37 8.12
C ALA A 68 -12.92 -3.12 8.71
N LEU A 69 -13.99 -3.51 8.01
CA LEU A 69 -15.36 -3.49 8.55
C LEU A 69 -15.55 -4.39 9.78
N GLY A 70 -14.76 -5.46 9.89
CA GLY A 70 -14.71 -6.34 11.05
C GLY A 70 -13.83 -5.83 12.20
N GLY A 71 -13.23 -4.63 12.07
CA GLY A 71 -12.40 -4.01 13.10
C GLY A 71 -10.91 -4.31 13.00
N TYR A 72 -10.45 -5.00 11.94
CA TYR A 72 -9.04 -5.31 11.74
C TYR A 72 -8.30 -4.14 11.08
N THR A 73 -7.11 -3.81 11.58
CA THR A 73 -6.18 -3.00 10.78
C THR A 73 -5.62 -3.87 9.66
N VAL A 74 -5.76 -3.45 8.41
CA VAL A 74 -5.31 -4.23 7.25
C VAL A 74 -4.06 -3.60 6.65
N VAL A 75 -2.96 -4.32 6.64
CA VAL A 75 -1.72 -3.91 5.98
C VAL A 75 -1.61 -4.62 4.64
N VAL A 76 -1.69 -3.87 3.55
CA VAL A 76 -1.55 -4.35 2.17
C VAL A 76 -0.12 -4.12 1.73
N ASP A 77 0.58 -5.20 1.41
CA ASP A 77 1.92 -5.21 0.81
C ASP A 77 1.82 -5.44 -0.70
N GLY A 78 2.39 -4.55 -1.50
CA GLY A 78 2.67 -4.84 -2.90
C GLY A 78 2.88 -3.61 -3.76
N ILE A 79 2.93 -3.83 -5.08
CA ILE A 79 3.13 -2.79 -6.08
C ILE A 79 1.79 -2.09 -6.36
N VAL A 80 1.48 -1.12 -5.50
CA VAL A 80 0.31 -0.24 -5.61
C VAL A 80 0.80 1.17 -5.88
N GLY A 81 1.17 1.44 -7.13
CA GLY A 81 1.57 2.80 -7.53
C GLY A 81 0.41 3.80 -7.47
N PRO A 82 0.69 5.11 -7.63
CA PRO A 82 -0.30 6.18 -7.66
C PRO A 82 -1.57 5.88 -8.48
N TRP A 83 -1.41 5.20 -9.63
CA TRP A 83 -2.50 4.84 -10.55
C TRP A 83 -3.53 3.84 -9.98
N PHE A 84 -3.19 3.08 -8.93
CA PHE A 84 -4.13 2.17 -8.26
C PHE A 84 -4.79 2.79 -7.02
N VAL A 85 -4.30 3.93 -6.53
CA VAL A 85 -4.90 4.64 -5.38
C VAL A 85 -6.40 4.94 -5.61
N PRO A 86 -6.86 5.39 -6.80
CA PRO A 86 -8.28 5.61 -7.05
C PRO A 86 -9.14 4.34 -6.90
N VAL A 87 -8.58 3.15 -7.20
CA VAL A 87 -9.30 1.88 -7.04
C VAL A 87 -9.56 1.60 -5.56
N PHE A 88 -8.55 1.74 -4.71
CA PHE A 88 -8.69 1.57 -3.26
C PHE A 88 -9.62 2.62 -2.66
N ARG A 89 -9.46 3.90 -3.03
CA ARG A 89 -10.36 4.97 -2.57
C ARG A 89 -11.81 4.70 -2.92
N GLY A 90 -12.08 4.34 -4.18
CA GLY A 90 -13.44 4.07 -4.66
C GLY A 90 -14.12 2.91 -3.94
N THR A 91 -13.36 1.96 -3.38
CA THR A 91 -13.89 0.86 -2.56
C THR A 91 -14.02 1.26 -1.07
N LEU A 92 -13.03 1.94 -0.51
CA LEU A 92 -12.92 2.18 0.94
C LEU A 92 -13.65 3.42 1.43
N GLU A 93 -13.63 4.52 0.67
CA GLU A 93 -14.25 5.79 1.08
C GLU A 93 -15.77 5.70 1.26
N PRO A 94 -16.55 5.03 0.36
CA PRO A 94 -18.00 4.86 0.58
C PRO A 94 -18.34 4.07 1.85
N LEU A 95 -17.39 3.29 2.36
CA LEU A 95 -17.51 2.52 3.59
C LEU A 95 -16.98 3.30 4.81
N GLY A 96 -16.52 4.54 4.64
CA GLY A 96 -15.94 5.35 5.71
C GLY A 96 -14.67 4.75 6.30
N ILE A 97 -13.94 3.92 5.54
CA ILE A 97 -12.70 3.29 5.98
C ILE A 97 -11.53 4.24 5.68
N THR A 98 -10.71 4.51 6.68
CA THR A 98 -9.51 5.34 6.48
C THR A 98 -8.47 4.57 5.68
N LEU A 99 -7.91 5.24 4.67
CA LEU A 99 -6.82 4.73 3.87
C LEU A 99 -5.53 5.50 4.15
N HIS A 100 -4.48 4.77 4.53
CA HIS A 100 -3.11 5.27 4.65
C HIS A 100 -2.26 4.72 3.52
N TYR A 101 -1.30 5.51 3.05
CA TYR A 101 -0.43 5.16 1.93
C TYR A 101 1.01 5.52 2.26
N ALA A 102 1.92 4.54 2.19
CA ALA A 102 3.34 4.74 2.41
C ALA A 102 4.14 4.12 1.25
N VAL A 103 4.93 4.96 0.58
CA VAL A 103 5.80 4.54 -0.52
C VAL A 103 7.22 4.42 0.00
N LEU A 104 7.70 3.21 0.23
CA LEU A 104 9.09 2.99 0.61
C LEU A 104 10.00 3.33 -0.58
N GLN A 105 11.04 4.11 -0.32
CA GLN A 105 12.06 4.46 -1.30
C GLN A 105 13.45 4.15 -0.75
N ALA A 106 14.34 3.78 -1.66
CA ALA A 106 15.78 3.59 -1.44
C ALA A 106 16.50 3.85 -2.76
N ALA A 107 17.82 4.06 -2.70
CA ALA A 107 18.64 4.27 -3.87
C ALA A 107 18.45 3.15 -4.90
N ALA A 108 18.16 3.53 -6.15
CA ALA A 108 17.81 2.60 -7.23
C ALA A 108 18.82 1.46 -7.41
N GLY A 109 20.12 1.75 -7.25
CA GLY A 109 21.20 0.74 -7.34
C GLY A 109 21.10 -0.36 -6.27
N VAL A 110 20.69 -0.01 -5.05
CA VAL A 110 20.52 -0.96 -3.94
C VAL A 110 19.31 -1.86 -4.19
N THR A 111 18.19 -1.26 -4.59
CA THR A 111 16.92 -1.97 -4.80
C THR A 111 16.94 -2.84 -6.06
N LEU A 112 17.56 -2.39 -7.15
CA LEU A 112 17.71 -3.19 -8.37
C LEU A 112 18.58 -4.43 -8.13
N SER A 113 19.67 -4.27 -7.38
CA SER A 113 20.55 -5.39 -7.01
C SER A 113 19.81 -6.42 -6.16
N ARG A 114 19.02 -5.97 -5.18
CA ARG A 114 18.18 -6.85 -4.34
C ARG A 114 17.05 -7.52 -5.14
N ALA A 115 16.42 -6.81 -6.07
CA ALA A 115 15.35 -7.35 -6.90
C ALA A 115 15.84 -8.45 -7.84
N ARG A 116 17.02 -8.27 -8.45
CA ARG A 116 17.65 -9.27 -9.35
C ARG A 116 18.03 -10.57 -8.64
N ASN A 117 18.37 -10.49 -7.36
CA ASN A 117 18.75 -11.65 -6.56
C ASN A 117 17.53 -12.44 -6.01
N ARG A 118 16.30 -11.96 -6.22
CA ARG A 118 15.08 -12.64 -5.77
C ARG A 118 14.54 -13.48 -6.94
N GLU A 119 14.57 -14.79 -6.79
CA GLU A 119 14.00 -15.72 -7.78
C GLU A 119 12.48 -15.45 -7.96
N GLY A 120 12.02 -15.42 -9.21
CA GLY A 120 10.58 -15.35 -9.54
C GLY A 120 10.00 -13.95 -9.80
N LEU A 121 10.81 -12.88 -9.79
CA LEU A 121 10.36 -11.56 -10.27
C LEU A 121 10.42 -11.48 -11.80
N ALA A 122 9.54 -10.62 -12.35
CA ALA A 122 9.41 -10.33 -13.78
C ALA A 122 10.74 -9.95 -14.46
N ASP A 123 10.74 -9.96 -15.80
CA ASP A 123 11.91 -9.60 -16.62
C ASP A 123 12.58 -8.29 -16.12
N ALA A 124 13.90 -8.20 -16.28
CA ALA A 124 14.70 -7.06 -15.81
C ALA A 124 14.17 -5.72 -16.35
N GLU A 125 13.57 -5.73 -17.54
CA GLU A 125 12.89 -4.58 -18.14
C GLU A 125 11.65 -4.14 -17.35
N VAL A 126 10.82 -5.08 -16.90
CA VAL A 126 9.64 -4.80 -16.06
C VAL A 126 10.07 -4.22 -14.72
N ILE A 127 11.12 -4.78 -14.11
CA ILE A 127 11.68 -4.25 -12.86
C ILE A 127 12.16 -2.81 -13.07
N ALA A 128 12.90 -2.53 -14.15
CA ALA A 128 13.39 -1.18 -14.45
C ALA A 128 12.24 -0.19 -14.70
N GLN A 129 11.19 -0.61 -15.41
CA GLN A 129 10.00 0.22 -15.66
C GLN A 129 9.27 0.58 -14.37
N LEU A 130 9.08 -0.39 -13.47
CA LEU A 130 8.48 -0.15 -12.15
C LEU A 130 9.33 0.81 -11.32
N HIS A 131 10.66 0.65 -11.34
CA HIS A 131 11.59 1.58 -10.69
C HIS A 131 11.42 3.01 -11.21
N ALA A 132 11.33 3.20 -12.53
CA ALA A 132 11.12 4.51 -13.13
C ALA A 132 9.76 5.12 -12.72
N GLN A 133 8.70 4.31 -12.64
CA GLN A 133 7.38 4.75 -12.22
C GLN A 133 7.33 5.19 -10.75
N PHE A 134 8.14 4.58 -9.86
CA PHE A 134 8.24 5.00 -8.46
C PHE A 134 9.22 6.15 -8.22
N ALA A 135 9.99 6.56 -9.23
CA ALA A 135 10.92 7.69 -9.13
C ALA A 135 10.19 9.04 -9.16
N ASP A 136 9.05 9.12 -9.84
CA ASP A 136 8.19 10.31 -9.87
C ASP A 136 6.82 9.99 -9.25
N LEU A 137 6.65 10.35 -7.99
CA LEU A 137 5.41 10.14 -7.25
C LEU A 137 4.40 11.28 -7.45
N GLY A 138 4.79 12.38 -8.11
CA GLY A 138 3.95 13.57 -8.27
C GLY A 138 3.36 14.05 -6.95
N GLU A 139 2.03 14.14 -6.88
CA GLU A 139 1.29 14.55 -5.68
C GLU A 139 1.51 13.62 -4.46
N PHE A 140 1.98 12.39 -4.70
CA PHE A 140 2.21 11.41 -3.64
C PHE A 140 3.60 11.48 -3.00
N THR A 141 4.42 12.48 -3.37
CA THR A 141 5.78 12.66 -2.81
C THR A 141 5.77 12.75 -1.28
N ASN A 142 4.74 13.37 -0.70
CA ASN A 142 4.61 13.47 0.76
C ASN A 142 4.38 12.12 1.45
N TYR A 143 4.03 11.05 0.73
CA TYR A 143 3.84 9.70 1.27
C TYR A 143 5.11 8.83 1.14
N ALA A 144 6.18 9.37 0.56
CA ALA A 144 7.47 8.68 0.47
C ALA A 144 8.10 8.50 1.86
N VAL A 145 8.60 7.30 2.13
CA VAL A 145 9.36 6.94 3.33
C VAL A 145 10.72 6.46 2.89
N ASP A 146 11.73 7.25 3.18
CA ASP A 146 13.11 6.88 2.90
C ASP A 146 13.55 5.74 3.83
N THR A 147 14.12 4.71 3.20
CA THR A 147 14.65 3.50 3.84
C THR A 147 16.16 3.37 3.67
N ASP A 148 16.81 4.31 2.97
CA ASP A 148 18.26 4.31 2.82
C ASP A 148 18.95 4.40 4.19
N GLU A 149 19.98 3.58 4.36
CA GLU A 149 20.80 3.48 5.58
C GLU A 149 20.06 3.06 6.87
N ARG A 150 18.75 2.80 6.80
CA ARG A 150 17.93 2.37 7.94
C ARG A 150 17.82 0.86 7.99
N ASP A 151 17.88 0.31 9.20
CA ASP A 151 17.42 -1.05 9.43
C ASP A 151 15.89 -1.14 9.35
N VAL A 152 15.38 -2.37 9.29
CA VAL A 152 13.94 -2.66 9.20
C VAL A 152 13.20 -2.07 10.39
N THR A 153 13.71 -2.25 11.61
CA THR A 153 13.08 -1.78 12.84
C THR A 153 12.87 -0.27 12.83
N THR A 154 13.89 0.48 12.42
CA THR A 154 13.88 1.94 12.30
C THR A 154 12.91 2.39 11.23
N THR A 155 12.85 1.67 10.11
CA THR A 155 11.88 1.94 9.03
C THR A 155 10.44 1.72 9.51
N VAL A 156 10.16 0.60 10.18
CA VAL A 156 8.83 0.29 10.72
C VAL A 156 8.41 1.30 11.78
N GLU A 157 9.34 1.75 12.64
CA GLU A 157 9.05 2.83 13.60
C GLU A 157 8.74 4.15 12.90
N GLY A 158 9.51 4.51 11.87
CA GLY A 158 9.26 5.70 11.06
C GLY A 158 7.87 5.69 10.42
N VAL A 159 7.47 4.58 9.80
CA VAL A 159 6.12 4.40 9.25
C VAL A 159 5.08 4.50 10.37
N SER A 160 5.30 3.82 11.50
CA SER A 160 4.37 3.83 12.64
C SER A 160 4.16 5.25 13.20
N SER A 161 5.22 6.04 13.35
CA SER A 161 5.12 7.44 13.82
C SER A 161 4.26 8.27 12.89
N ARG A 162 4.52 8.17 11.59
CA ARG A 162 3.80 8.93 10.58
C ARG A 162 2.33 8.51 10.43
N LEU A 163 2.01 7.24 10.69
CA LEU A 163 0.62 6.77 10.79
C LEU A 163 -0.10 7.41 11.98
N ARG A 164 0.54 7.45 13.17
CA ARG A 164 -0.03 8.10 14.37
C ARG A 164 -0.22 9.61 14.18
N GLU A 165 0.71 10.26 13.51
CA GLU A 165 0.64 11.68 13.16
C GLU A 165 -0.40 11.98 12.06
N GLY A 166 -0.86 10.95 11.34
CA GLY A 166 -1.78 11.08 10.23
C GLY A 166 -1.14 11.61 8.94
N SER A 167 0.19 11.77 8.89
CA SER A 167 0.90 12.30 7.70
C SER A 167 0.94 11.31 6.53
N LEU A 168 0.56 10.04 6.76
CA LEU A 168 0.38 9.03 5.73
C LEU A 168 -1.09 8.82 5.31
N ARG A 169 -2.03 9.55 5.94
CA ARG A 169 -3.45 9.43 5.62
C ARG A 169 -3.73 10.06 4.26
N LEU A 170 -4.37 9.32 3.37
CA LEU A 170 -4.91 9.88 2.15
C LEU A 170 -6.16 10.70 2.49
N PRO A 171 -6.25 11.98 2.08
CA PRO A 171 -7.48 12.74 2.25
C PRO A 171 -8.58 12.06 1.45
N ALA A 172 -9.83 12.09 1.93
CA ALA A 172 -10.96 11.67 1.11
C ALA A 172 -10.90 12.42 -0.23
N ALA A 173 -11.23 11.77 -1.35
CA ALA A 173 -11.31 12.47 -2.62
C ALA A 173 -12.22 13.68 -2.45
N GLY A 174 -11.65 14.89 -2.54
CA GLY A 174 -12.45 16.09 -2.64
C GLY A 174 -13.41 15.92 -3.81
N ASN A 175 -14.56 16.59 -3.77
CA ASN A 175 -15.62 16.48 -4.79
C ASN A 175 -15.22 17.05 -6.17
N SER A 176 -13.93 17.01 -6.53
CA SER A 176 -13.38 17.34 -7.83
C SER A 176 -13.65 16.19 -8.79
N GLY A 177 -14.79 16.26 -9.46
CA GLY A 177 -14.99 15.77 -10.83
C GLY A 177 -14.58 14.32 -11.10
N ARG A 178 -15.59 13.45 -11.15
CA ARG A 178 -15.55 12.12 -11.76
C ARG A 178 -14.87 12.17 -13.14
N ALA A 179 -13.56 11.96 -13.20
CA ALA A 179 -12.87 11.62 -14.44
C ALA A 179 -13.08 10.13 -14.68
N THR A 180 -13.92 9.82 -15.66
CA THR A 180 -14.04 8.48 -16.24
C THR A 180 -12.68 8.03 -16.78
N PRO A 181 -12.21 6.80 -16.48
CA PRO A 181 -11.12 6.22 -17.24
C PRO A 181 -11.68 5.84 -18.61
N ASP A 182 -11.16 6.46 -19.67
CA ASP A 182 -11.38 6.02 -21.04
C ASP A 182 -10.82 4.60 -21.24
N HIS A 183 -11.47 3.90 -22.17
CA HIS A 183 -11.41 2.49 -22.54
C HIS A 183 -10.01 1.90 -22.81
#